data_AF-A0A1V5FJ15-F1
#
_entry.id   AF-A0A1V5FJ15-F1
#
_cell.length_a   1.000
_cell.length_b   1.000
_cell.length_c   1.000
_cell.angle_alpha   90.00
_cell.angle_beta   90.00
_cell.angle_gamma   90.00
#
_symmetry.space_group_name_H-M   'P 1'
#
loop_
_entity.id
_entity.type
_entity.pdbx_description
1 polymer ?
#
loop_
_entity_poly.entity_id
_entity_poly.type
_entity_poly.pdbx_seq_one_letter_code
_entity_poly.pdbx_strand_id
1 'polypeptide(L)'
;MRQRHALLRTQARSVQHMQKALVQMNLQLTSVIADVVGVTGQAIVRAIAAGERDPCKLAALRNCRIKASETDIALALQGNWRHEHLFALRQALAAFDFCGQQLTELDAQIEVQLARLHVSDALPAKGRRRSVARNAPKFDLRTRLFQMCGVDLTRVDGIDVTTALVVVSETGADLSRFKTSKHFARHFQALSSAICFAISEFSQLSALP
;
A
#
# COMPACT_ATOMS: atom_id res chain seq x y z
N MET A 1 -10.21 7.93 6.66
CA MET A 1 -9.14 7.85 5.64
C MET A 1 -7.83 8.52 6.04
N ARG A 2 -7.84 9.73 6.61
CA ARG A 2 -6.60 10.45 6.99
C ARG A 2 -5.67 9.64 7.91
N GLN A 3 -6.21 9.01 8.95
CA GLN A 3 -5.45 8.13 9.85
C GLN A 3 -4.82 6.93 9.12
N ARG A 4 -5.58 6.28 8.23
CA ARG A 4 -5.08 5.18 7.38
C ARG A 4 -3.89 5.63 6.52
N HIS A 5 -3.97 6.81 5.90
CA HIS A 5 -2.85 7.39 5.15
C HIS A 5 -1.63 7.67 6.03
N ALA A 6 -1.83 8.20 7.24
CA ALA A 6 -0.74 8.43 8.19
C ALA A 6 -0.03 7.12 8.56
N LEU A 7 -0.77 6.05 8.84
CA LEU A 7 -0.20 4.72 9.12
C LEU A 7 0.55 4.13 7.93
N LEU A 8 0.04 4.28 6.70
CA LEU A 8 0.76 3.84 5.50
C LEU A 8 2.10 4.56 5.33
N ARG A 9 2.16 5.87 5.62
CA ARG A 9 3.41 6.65 5.60
C ARG A 9 4.39 6.17 6.67
N THR A 10 3.89 5.90 7.88
CA THR A 10 4.71 5.34 8.97
C THR A 10 5.24 3.95 8.61
N GLN A 11 4.38 3.09 8.05
CA GLN A 11 4.77 1.76 7.60
C GLN A 11 5.86 1.82 6.53
N ALA A 12 5.72 2.71 5.54
CA ALA A 12 6.74 2.92 4.50
C ALA A 12 8.08 3.37 5.09
N ARG A 13 8.07 4.21 6.13
CA ARG A 13 9.28 4.60 6.85
C ARG A 13 9.92 3.40 7.57
N SER A 14 9.14 2.52 8.18
CA SER A 14 9.65 1.27 8.77
C SER A 14 10.34 0.38 7.73
N VAL A 15 9.83 0.34 6.48
CA VAL A 15 10.49 -0.38 5.37
C VAL A 15 11.85 0.22 5.05
N GLN A 16 11.95 1.54 4.98
CA GLN A 16 13.24 2.22 4.77
C GLN A 16 14.23 1.93 5.91
N HIS A 17 13.75 1.86 7.15
CA HIS A 17 14.59 1.46 8.28
C HIS A 17 15.07 0.01 8.19
N MET A 18 14.22 -0.92 7.75
CA MET A 18 14.63 -2.30 7.48
C MET A 18 15.73 -2.35 6.40
N GLN A 19 15.52 -1.65 5.28
CA GLN A 19 16.52 -1.58 4.19
C GLN A 19 17.84 -0.98 4.67
N LYS A 20 17.79 0.10 5.45
CA LYS A 20 18.98 0.72 6.03
C LYS A 20 19.77 -0.27 6.90
N ALA A 21 19.09 -1.00 7.78
CA ALA A 21 19.74 -1.99 8.64
C ALA A 21 20.40 -3.11 7.82
N LEU A 22 19.74 -3.60 6.76
CA LEU A 22 20.31 -4.58 5.84
C LEU A 22 21.58 -4.07 5.16
N VAL A 23 21.55 -2.85 4.61
CA VAL A 23 22.71 -2.23 3.95
C VAL A 23 23.87 -2.02 4.92
N GLN A 24 23.60 -1.58 6.15
CA GLN A 24 24.65 -1.41 7.17
C GLN A 24 25.32 -2.73 7.59
N MET A 25 24.58 -3.84 7.49
CA MET A 25 25.10 -5.21 7.65
C MET A 25 25.78 -5.77 6.39
N ASN A 26 25.93 -4.97 5.33
CA ASN A 26 26.40 -5.41 4.01
C ASN A 26 25.55 -6.53 3.38
N LEU A 27 24.26 -6.58 3.72
CA LEU A 27 23.29 -7.51 3.11
C LEU A 27 22.63 -6.81 1.91
N GLN A 28 22.95 -7.25 0.71
CA GLN A 28 22.46 -6.67 -0.55
C GLN A 28 21.12 -7.28 -1.01
N LEU A 29 20.27 -7.71 -0.06
CA LEU A 29 19.00 -8.33 -0.38
C LEU A 29 18.14 -7.45 -1.33
N THR A 30 18.15 -6.13 -1.15
CA THR A 30 17.40 -5.17 -1.98
C THR A 30 17.85 -5.09 -3.44
N SER A 31 19.05 -5.58 -3.80
CA SER A 31 19.49 -5.60 -5.20
C SER A 31 19.03 -6.86 -5.95
N VAL A 32 18.81 -7.96 -5.24
CA VAL A 32 18.43 -9.26 -5.83
C VAL A 32 16.94 -9.55 -5.78
N ILE A 33 16.20 -8.96 -4.83
CA ILE A 33 14.74 -9.06 -4.77
C ILE A 33 14.07 -7.71 -5.05
N ALA A 34 12.99 -7.75 -5.82
CA ALA A 34 12.24 -6.55 -6.20
C ALA A 34 11.52 -5.87 -5.00
N ASP A 35 11.27 -6.61 -3.91
CA ASP A 35 10.51 -6.10 -2.78
C ASP A 35 10.84 -6.81 -1.46
N VAL A 36 11.43 -6.07 -0.52
CA VAL A 36 11.75 -6.55 0.85
C VAL A 36 10.50 -6.85 1.66
N VAL A 37 9.38 -6.19 1.35
CA VAL A 37 8.10 -6.38 2.02
C VAL A 37 7.27 -7.47 1.33
N GLY A 38 7.76 -8.01 0.21
CA GLY A 38 7.15 -9.15 -0.46
C GLY A 38 7.28 -10.43 0.36
N VAL A 39 6.59 -11.50 -0.07
CA VAL A 39 6.55 -12.79 0.63
C VAL A 39 7.96 -13.32 0.94
N THR A 40 8.83 -13.38 -0.06
CA THR A 40 10.21 -13.84 0.09
C THR A 40 11.02 -12.91 1.02
N GLY A 41 10.96 -11.59 0.80
CA GLY A 41 11.72 -10.63 1.59
C GLY A 41 11.34 -10.67 3.07
N GLN A 42 10.04 -10.74 3.38
CA GLN A 42 9.57 -10.88 4.75
C GLN A 42 9.99 -12.20 5.38
N ALA A 43 9.92 -13.32 4.65
CA ALA A 43 10.38 -14.61 5.17
C ALA A 43 11.85 -14.56 5.59
N ILE A 44 12.71 -14.02 4.71
CA ILE A 44 14.14 -13.85 4.97
C ILE A 44 14.39 -12.90 6.15
N VAL A 45 13.78 -11.71 6.14
CA VAL A 45 13.97 -10.71 7.21
C VAL A 45 13.49 -11.24 8.57
N ARG A 46 12.39 -11.99 8.60
CA ARG A 46 11.89 -12.63 9.83
C ARG A 46 12.83 -13.73 10.32
N ALA A 47 13.38 -14.55 9.43
CA ALA A 47 14.37 -15.55 9.80
C ALA A 47 15.66 -14.91 10.36
N ILE A 48 16.14 -13.83 9.72
CA ILE A 48 17.25 -13.00 10.21
C ILE A 48 16.95 -12.44 11.61
N ALA A 49 15.72 -11.95 11.83
CA ALA A 49 15.29 -11.43 13.13
C ALA A 49 15.22 -12.53 14.20
N ALA A 50 14.84 -13.75 13.81
CA ALA A 50 14.78 -14.93 14.67
C ALA A 50 16.15 -15.53 15.01
N GLY A 51 17.22 -15.08 14.35
CA GLY A 51 18.59 -15.47 14.66
C GLY A 51 19.26 -16.31 13.58
N GLU A 52 18.61 -16.59 12.45
CA GLU A 52 19.23 -17.32 11.35
C GLU A 52 20.27 -16.45 10.64
N ARG A 53 21.41 -17.08 10.31
CA ARG A 53 22.61 -16.43 9.73
C ARG A 53 23.18 -17.22 8.56
N ASP A 54 22.76 -18.46 8.37
CA ASP A 54 23.19 -19.28 7.24
C ASP A 54 22.56 -18.74 5.94
N PRO A 55 23.37 -18.20 5.00
CA PRO A 55 22.86 -17.63 3.76
C PRO A 55 22.14 -18.65 2.89
N CYS A 56 22.53 -19.93 2.94
CA CYS A 56 21.89 -20.99 2.16
C CYS A 56 20.47 -21.27 2.70
N LYS A 57 20.32 -21.37 4.03
CA LYS A 57 18.98 -21.55 4.64
C LYS A 57 18.07 -20.37 4.38
N LEU A 58 18.61 -19.15 4.42
CA LEU A 58 17.84 -17.95 4.11
C LEU A 58 17.44 -17.92 2.62
N ALA A 59 18.34 -18.29 1.72
CA ALA A 59 18.05 -18.34 0.28
C ALA A 59 17.01 -19.41 -0.07
N ALA A 60 16.96 -20.53 0.66
CA ALA A 60 15.96 -21.57 0.50
C ALA A 60 14.51 -21.09 0.79
N LEU A 61 14.34 -19.97 1.51
CA LEU A 61 13.01 -19.35 1.74
C LEU A 61 12.46 -18.64 0.49
N ARG A 62 13.21 -18.61 -0.62
CA ARG A 62 12.82 -17.97 -1.86
C ARG A 62 11.59 -18.62 -2.49
N ASN A 63 10.57 -17.82 -2.76
CA ASN A 63 9.45 -18.23 -3.60
C ASN A 63 9.89 -18.50 -5.06
N CYS A 64 9.34 -19.53 -5.71
CA CYS A 64 9.65 -19.91 -7.10
C CYS A 64 9.44 -18.79 -8.14
N ARG A 65 8.65 -17.76 -7.83
CA ARG A 65 8.40 -16.60 -8.72
C ARG A 65 9.53 -15.57 -8.72
N ILE A 66 10.50 -15.67 -7.81
CA ILE A 66 11.66 -14.76 -7.79
C ILE A 66 12.62 -15.16 -8.90
N LYS A 67 13.02 -14.17 -9.72
CA LYS A 67 13.94 -14.37 -10.83
C LYS A 67 15.37 -14.70 -10.39
N ALA A 68 15.81 -14.13 -9.27
CA ALA A 68 17.15 -14.38 -8.73
C ALA A 68 17.31 -15.85 -8.32
N SER A 69 18.46 -16.43 -8.65
CA SER A 69 18.79 -17.79 -8.26
C SER A 69 18.98 -17.89 -6.74
N GLU A 70 18.93 -19.10 -6.19
CA GLU A 70 19.19 -19.31 -4.77
C GLU A 70 20.62 -18.93 -4.41
N THR A 71 21.56 -19.21 -5.32
CA THR A 71 22.97 -18.81 -5.20
C THR A 71 23.14 -17.29 -5.17
N ASP A 72 22.43 -16.54 -6.02
CA ASP A 72 22.52 -15.07 -6.02
C ASP A 72 21.99 -14.48 -4.71
N ILE A 73 20.91 -15.04 -4.17
CA ILE A 73 20.33 -14.61 -2.90
C ILE A 73 21.28 -14.95 -1.74
N ALA A 74 21.87 -16.15 -1.75
CA ALA A 74 22.85 -16.54 -0.73
C ALA A 74 24.07 -15.62 -0.75
N LEU A 75 24.59 -15.26 -1.94
CA LEU A 75 25.68 -14.29 -2.10
C LEU A 75 25.28 -12.90 -1.55
N ALA A 76 24.07 -12.43 -1.86
CA ALA A 76 23.56 -11.15 -1.37
C ALA A 76 23.36 -11.11 0.16
N LEU A 77 23.29 -12.27 0.81
CA LEU A 77 23.12 -12.40 2.26
C LEU A 77 24.45 -12.62 3.00
N GLN A 78 25.59 -12.51 2.31
CA GLN A 78 26.90 -12.50 2.94
C GLN A 78 27.21 -11.11 3.48
N GLY A 79 27.24 -10.98 4.81
CA GLY A 79 27.43 -9.70 5.47
C GLY A 79 27.98 -9.82 6.88
N ASN A 80 28.04 -8.67 7.55
CA ASN A 80 28.42 -8.59 8.95
C ASN A 80 27.16 -8.60 9.83
N TRP A 81 27.17 -9.41 10.88
CA TRP A 81 26.00 -9.63 11.75
C TRP A 81 26.10 -8.81 13.04
N ARG A 82 26.39 -7.51 12.92
CA ARG A 82 26.56 -6.64 14.08
C ARG A 82 25.27 -6.49 14.88
N HIS A 83 25.38 -6.58 16.19
CA HIS A 83 24.24 -6.63 17.10
C HIS A 83 23.38 -5.36 17.05
N GLU A 84 24.00 -4.20 16.90
CA GLU A 84 23.33 -2.90 16.79
C GLU A 84 22.40 -2.81 15.57
N HIS A 85 22.84 -3.32 14.42
CA HIS A 85 22.04 -3.30 13.19
C HIS A 85 20.96 -4.38 13.21
N LEU A 86 21.24 -5.55 13.80
CA LEU A 86 20.24 -6.57 14.04
C LEU A 86 19.14 -6.09 14.98
N PHE A 87 19.50 -5.34 16.02
CA PHE A 87 18.55 -4.72 16.93
C PHE A 87 17.67 -3.70 16.20
N ALA A 88 18.28 -2.81 15.40
CA ALA A 88 17.55 -1.85 14.58
C ALA A 88 16.60 -2.53 13.58
N LEU A 89 17.03 -3.62 12.93
CA LEU A 89 16.20 -4.40 12.03
C LEU A 89 14.98 -4.99 12.74
N ARG A 90 15.16 -5.57 13.94
CA ARG A 90 14.04 -6.09 14.75
C ARG A 90 13.04 -5.01 15.12
N GLN A 91 13.52 -3.84 15.56
CA GLN A 91 12.63 -2.71 15.88
C GLN A 91 11.85 -2.22 14.65
N ALA A 92 12.52 -2.09 13.50
CA ALA A 92 11.90 -1.68 12.26
C ALA A 92 10.83 -2.69 11.79
N LEU A 93 11.12 -3.99 11.89
CA LEU A 93 10.18 -5.06 11.57
C LEU A 93 8.96 -5.05 12.52
N ALA A 94 9.18 -4.90 13.83
CA ALA A 94 8.10 -4.80 14.80
C ALA A 94 7.20 -3.57 14.54
N ALA A 95 7.78 -2.42 14.23
CA ALA A 95 7.03 -1.22 13.87
C ALA A 95 6.24 -1.40 12.56
N PHE A 96 6.81 -2.10 11.58
CA PHE A 96 6.12 -2.46 10.35
C PHE A 96 4.91 -3.36 10.61
N ASP A 97 5.07 -4.40 11.43
CA ASP A 97 4.02 -5.34 11.81
C ASP A 97 2.89 -4.66 12.58
N PHE A 98 3.26 -3.81 13.55
CA PHE A 98 2.30 -3.01 14.30
C PHE A 98 1.44 -2.12 13.38
N CYS A 99 2.07 -1.42 12.42
CA CYS A 99 1.32 -0.63 11.44
C CYS A 99 0.39 -1.51 10.60
N GLY A 100 0.81 -2.72 10.22
CA GLY A 100 -0.01 -3.67 9.49
C GLY A 100 -1.26 -4.13 10.26
N GLN A 101 -1.11 -4.37 11.57
CA GLN A 101 -2.23 -4.70 12.46
C GLN A 101 -3.21 -3.53 12.56
N GLN A 102 -2.70 -2.32 12.81
CA GLN A 102 -3.51 -1.10 12.92
C GLN A 102 -4.24 -0.77 11.60
N LEU A 103 -3.61 -1.01 10.44
CA LEU A 103 -4.28 -0.87 9.14
C LEU A 103 -5.42 -1.87 8.97
N THR A 104 -5.23 -3.11 9.43
CA THR A 104 -6.30 -4.14 9.36
C THR A 104 -7.48 -3.77 10.25
N GLU A 105 -7.22 -3.26 11.45
CA GLU A 105 -8.26 -2.76 12.36
C GLU A 105 -9.02 -1.57 11.77
N LEU A 106 -8.31 -0.60 11.19
CA LEU A 106 -8.94 0.53 10.52
C LEU A 106 -9.76 0.10 9.30
N ASP A 107 -9.26 -0.85 8.51
CA ASP A 107 -9.99 -1.35 7.34
C ASP A 107 -11.32 -2.01 7.79
N ALA A 108 -11.33 -2.75 8.90
CA ALA A 108 -12.56 -3.29 9.47
C ALA A 108 -13.52 -2.18 9.95
N GLN A 109 -13.01 -1.13 10.61
CA GLN A 109 -13.85 0.00 11.00
C GLN A 109 -14.42 0.75 9.79
N ILE A 110 -13.62 0.94 8.73
CA ILE A 110 -14.07 1.54 7.47
C ILE A 110 -15.23 0.72 6.90
N GLU A 111 -15.10 -0.61 6.86
CA GLU A 111 -16.18 -1.46 6.37
C GLU A 111 -17.47 -1.29 7.16
N VAL A 112 -17.39 -1.26 8.50
CA VAL A 112 -18.55 -1.02 9.37
C VAL A 112 -19.20 0.33 9.08
N GLN A 113 -18.41 1.39 8.88
CA GLN A 113 -18.96 2.71 8.54
C GLN A 113 -19.62 2.71 7.16
N LEU A 114 -19.00 2.09 6.16
CA LEU A 114 -19.59 1.97 4.82
C LEU A 114 -20.92 1.20 4.85
N ALA A 115 -21.00 0.14 5.65
CA ALA A 115 -22.24 -0.63 5.84
C ALA A 115 -23.35 0.18 6.53
N ARG A 116 -23.01 1.11 7.43
CA ARG A 116 -23.99 2.00 8.08
C ARG A 116 -24.50 3.09 7.15
N LEU A 117 -23.66 3.55 6.23
CA LEU A 117 -23.99 4.59 5.24
C LEU A 117 -24.64 4.00 3.98
N HIS A 118 -24.86 2.69 3.96
CA HIS A 118 -25.46 1.95 2.87
C HIS A 118 -26.86 2.47 2.53
N VAL A 119 -27.10 2.77 1.24
CA VAL A 119 -28.38 3.31 0.75
C VAL A 119 -29.15 2.27 -0.08
N SER A 120 -28.46 1.32 -0.72
CA SER A 120 -29.07 0.31 -1.60
C SER A 120 -28.33 -1.01 -1.58
N ASP A 121 -29.06 -2.14 -1.58
CA ASP A 121 -28.49 -3.50 -1.67
C ASP A 121 -28.07 -3.89 -3.10
N ALA A 122 -28.19 -2.96 -4.06
CA ALA A 122 -27.82 -3.21 -5.44
C ALA A 122 -26.33 -3.59 -5.55
N LEU A 123 -26.04 -4.51 -6.48
CA LEU A 123 -24.68 -4.94 -6.77
C LEU A 123 -24.15 -4.20 -8.01
N PRO A 124 -22.85 -3.84 -8.03
CA PRO A 124 -22.26 -3.24 -9.21
C PRO A 124 -22.29 -4.25 -10.38
N ALA A 125 -22.52 -3.75 -11.59
CA ALA A 125 -22.38 -4.55 -12.80
C ALA A 125 -20.95 -5.13 -12.91
N LYS A 126 -20.79 -6.24 -13.65
CA LYS A 126 -19.47 -6.83 -13.91
C LYS A 126 -18.56 -5.78 -14.57
N GLY A 127 -17.59 -5.29 -13.80
CA GLY A 127 -16.58 -4.35 -14.26
C GLY A 127 -15.37 -5.03 -14.88
N ARG A 128 -14.52 -4.25 -15.56
CA ARG A 128 -13.20 -4.70 -15.98
C ARG A 128 -12.34 -5.07 -14.77
N ARG A 129 -11.61 -6.18 -14.84
CA ARG A 129 -10.59 -6.53 -13.85
C ARG A 129 -9.48 -5.48 -13.91
N ARG A 130 -9.29 -4.73 -12.83
CA ARG A 130 -8.17 -3.80 -12.64
C ARG A 130 -7.17 -4.41 -11.64
N SER A 131 -5.91 -4.02 -11.73
CA SER A 131 -4.91 -4.44 -10.73
C SER A 131 -5.30 -3.87 -9.36
N VAL A 132 -5.21 -4.71 -8.33
CA VAL A 132 -5.48 -4.30 -6.95
C VAL A 132 -4.20 -3.67 -6.40
N ALA A 133 -4.32 -2.46 -5.85
CA ALA A 133 -3.19 -1.82 -5.18
C ALA A 133 -2.70 -2.69 -4.01
N ARG A 134 -1.38 -2.74 -3.80
CA ARG A 134 -0.76 -3.57 -2.75
C ARG A 134 -1.34 -3.34 -1.35
N ASN A 135 -1.70 -2.09 -1.06
CA ASN A 135 -2.24 -1.65 0.22
C ASN A 135 -3.75 -1.38 0.16
N ALA A 136 -4.47 -2.01 -0.77
CA ALA A 136 -5.92 -1.92 -0.81
C ALA A 136 -6.54 -2.64 0.41
N PRO A 137 -7.67 -2.14 0.94
CA PRO A 137 -8.43 -2.86 1.96
C PRO A 137 -8.80 -4.27 1.50
N LYS A 138 -8.81 -5.22 2.44
CA LYS A 138 -8.99 -6.65 2.14
C LYS A 138 -10.46 -7.11 2.02
N PHE A 139 -11.41 -6.20 2.20
CA PHE A 139 -12.84 -6.47 2.01
C PHE A 139 -13.33 -5.99 0.64
N ASP A 140 -14.55 -6.35 0.25
CA ASP A 140 -15.13 -5.96 -1.04
C ASP A 140 -15.54 -4.47 -1.07
N LEU A 141 -14.52 -3.62 -1.17
CA LEU A 141 -14.66 -2.18 -1.14
C LEU A 141 -15.48 -1.64 -2.32
N ARG A 142 -15.40 -2.27 -3.50
CA ARG A 142 -16.13 -1.82 -4.69
C ARG A 142 -17.63 -1.95 -4.46
N THR A 143 -18.07 -3.09 -3.97
CA THR A 143 -19.49 -3.33 -3.68
C THR A 143 -19.97 -2.39 -2.58
N ARG A 144 -19.22 -2.24 -1.48
CA ARG A 144 -19.57 -1.31 -0.40
C ARG A 144 -19.73 0.14 -0.87
N LEU A 145 -18.81 0.62 -1.71
CA LEU A 145 -18.90 1.98 -2.27
C LEU A 145 -20.09 2.14 -3.21
N PHE A 146 -20.40 1.12 -4.02
CA PHE A 146 -21.55 1.14 -4.89
C PHE A 146 -22.87 1.19 -4.10
N GLN A 147 -22.99 0.37 -3.05
CA GLN A 147 -24.16 0.33 -2.17
C GLN A 147 -24.38 1.66 -1.43
N MET A 148 -23.31 2.39 -1.13
CA MET A 148 -23.38 3.70 -0.48
C MET A 148 -23.70 4.84 -1.46
N CYS A 149 -23.10 4.86 -2.65
CA CYS A 149 -23.25 5.97 -3.60
C CYS A 149 -24.36 5.75 -4.66
N GLY A 150 -24.82 4.51 -4.86
CA GLY A 150 -25.70 4.11 -5.97
C GLY A 150 -25.06 4.18 -7.36
N VAL A 151 -23.81 4.69 -7.46
CA VAL A 151 -23.07 4.90 -8.70
C VAL A 151 -21.68 4.27 -8.57
N ASP A 152 -21.25 3.59 -9.62
CA ASP A 152 -19.94 2.97 -9.68
C ASP A 152 -18.87 3.96 -10.17
N LEU A 153 -18.19 4.61 -9.21
CA LEU A 153 -17.10 5.57 -9.49
C LEU A 153 -15.90 4.94 -10.21
N THR A 154 -15.74 3.62 -10.11
CA THR A 154 -14.61 2.92 -10.73
C THR A 154 -14.77 2.75 -12.24
N ARG A 155 -15.93 3.12 -12.81
CA ARG A 155 -16.14 3.19 -14.26
C ARG A 155 -15.36 4.31 -14.92
N VAL A 156 -14.96 5.33 -14.15
CA VAL A 156 -14.09 6.39 -14.65
C VAL A 156 -12.69 5.82 -14.86
N ASP A 157 -12.09 6.09 -16.02
CA ASP A 157 -10.72 5.69 -16.30
C ASP A 157 -9.75 6.49 -15.42
N GLY A 158 -8.77 5.78 -14.85
CA GLY A 158 -7.83 6.33 -13.87
C GLY A 158 -8.30 6.30 -12.41
N ILE A 159 -9.57 6.01 -12.11
CA ILE A 159 -10.07 5.92 -10.73
C ILE A 159 -10.11 4.46 -10.26
N ASP A 160 -9.15 4.06 -9.43
CA ASP A 160 -9.22 2.77 -8.74
C ASP A 160 -10.15 2.84 -7.51
N VAL A 161 -10.47 1.68 -6.94
CA VAL A 161 -11.42 1.54 -5.83
C VAL A 161 -10.96 2.30 -4.57
N THR A 162 -9.65 2.32 -4.29
CA THR A 162 -9.11 3.05 -3.14
C THR A 162 -9.13 4.56 -3.36
N THR A 163 -8.85 5.02 -4.58
CA THR A 163 -9.02 6.43 -4.93
C THR A 163 -10.48 6.87 -4.81
N ALA A 164 -11.42 6.04 -5.29
CA ALA A 164 -12.85 6.29 -5.11
C ALA A 164 -13.24 6.43 -3.63
N LEU A 165 -12.72 5.55 -2.76
CA LEU A 165 -12.95 5.65 -1.32
C LEU A 165 -12.42 6.96 -0.74
N VAL A 166 -11.25 7.43 -1.16
CA VAL A 166 -10.68 8.70 -0.71
C VAL A 166 -11.56 9.87 -1.16
N VAL A 167 -11.97 9.89 -2.44
CA VAL A 167 -12.88 10.90 -2.99
C VAL A 167 -14.12 11.00 -2.11
N VAL A 168 -14.82 9.87 -1.93
CA VAL A 168 -16.08 9.87 -1.19
C VAL A 168 -15.89 10.20 0.29
N SER A 169 -14.75 9.86 0.88
CA SER A 169 -14.47 10.21 2.28
C SER A 169 -14.25 11.70 2.50
N GLU A 170 -13.76 12.44 1.50
CA GLU A 170 -13.54 13.89 1.61
C GLU A 170 -14.75 14.68 1.08
N THR A 171 -15.44 14.17 0.05
CA THR A 171 -16.55 14.86 -0.59
C THR A 171 -17.92 14.33 -0.23
N GLY A 172 -18.05 13.29 0.58
CA GLY A 172 -19.32 12.58 0.85
C GLY A 172 -19.94 11.91 -0.38
N ALA A 173 -21.03 11.17 -0.16
CA ALA A 173 -21.78 10.50 -1.23
C ALA A 173 -22.66 11.48 -2.04
N ASP A 174 -23.07 12.59 -1.42
CA ASP A 174 -23.86 13.63 -2.08
C ASP A 174 -22.96 14.72 -2.68
N LEU A 175 -23.00 14.79 -4.01
CA LEU A 175 -22.30 15.77 -4.85
C LEU A 175 -23.16 16.99 -5.18
N SER A 176 -24.44 17.03 -4.80
CA SER A 176 -25.35 18.16 -5.06
C SER A 176 -24.87 19.48 -4.44
N ARG A 177 -24.00 19.40 -3.42
CA ARG A 177 -23.32 20.54 -2.79
C ARG A 177 -22.44 21.34 -3.75
N PHE A 178 -22.00 20.75 -4.86
CA PHE A 178 -21.12 21.39 -5.84
C PHE A 178 -21.94 21.92 -7.01
N LYS A 179 -22.01 23.25 -7.14
CA LYS A 179 -22.77 23.91 -8.22
C LYS A 179 -22.28 23.54 -9.63
N THR A 180 -20.99 23.28 -9.81
CA THR A 180 -20.39 22.88 -11.09
C THR A 180 -19.24 21.89 -10.88
N SER A 181 -18.87 21.16 -11.94
CA SER A 181 -17.69 20.29 -11.96
C SER A 181 -16.38 21.05 -11.65
N LYS A 182 -16.27 22.32 -12.07
CA LYS A 182 -15.13 23.19 -11.72
C LYS A 182 -15.05 23.46 -10.21
N HIS A 183 -16.18 23.66 -9.55
CA HIS A 183 -16.20 23.83 -8.08
C HIS A 183 -15.78 22.56 -7.34
N PHE A 184 -16.21 21.39 -7.84
CA PHE A 184 -15.77 20.10 -7.31
C PHE A 184 -14.25 19.91 -7.47
N ALA A 185 -13.70 20.13 -8.68
CA ALA A 185 -12.28 19.98 -8.95
C ALA A 185 -11.41 20.90 -8.08
N ARG A 186 -11.84 22.16 -7.91
CA ARG A 186 -11.14 23.13 -7.05
C ARG A 186 -11.17 22.74 -5.56
N HIS A 187 -12.29 22.23 -5.08
CA HIS A 187 -12.40 21.72 -3.70
C HIS A 187 -11.44 20.54 -3.49
N PHE A 188 -11.35 19.64 -4.47
CA PHE A 188 -10.51 18.45 -4.39
C PHE A 188 -9.01 18.76 -4.47
N GLN A 189 -8.60 19.72 -5.31
CA GLN A 189 -7.23 20.24 -5.36
C GLN A 189 -6.80 20.86 -4.01
N ALA A 190 -7.71 21.49 -3.27
CA ALA A 190 -7.42 22.08 -1.98
C ALA A 190 -7.27 21.06 -0.83
N LEU A 191 -7.87 19.86 -0.96
CA LEU A 191 -7.96 18.86 0.11
C LEU A 191 -6.90 17.75 0.03
N SER A 192 -6.28 17.53 -1.12
CA SER A 192 -5.35 16.42 -1.31
C SER A 192 -4.04 16.85 -1.97
N SER A 193 -3.00 17.00 -1.16
CA SER A 193 -1.62 17.15 -1.64
C SER A 193 -1.14 15.91 -2.43
N ALA A 194 -1.77 14.76 -2.25
CA ALA A 194 -1.47 13.53 -2.99
C ALA A 194 -2.13 13.48 -4.38
N ILE A 195 -3.26 14.18 -4.58
CA ILE A 195 -3.98 14.19 -5.87
C ILE A 195 -3.56 15.38 -6.74
N CYS A 196 -3.08 16.47 -6.14
CA CYS A 196 -2.41 17.55 -6.88
C CYS A 196 -1.27 17.03 -7.78
N PHE A 197 -0.56 15.96 -7.40
CA PHE A 197 0.49 15.39 -8.25
C PHE A 197 -0.08 14.73 -9.52
N ALA A 198 -1.11 13.89 -9.38
CA ALA A 198 -1.75 13.20 -10.51
C ALA A 198 -2.50 14.16 -11.46
N ILE A 199 -3.10 15.24 -10.93
CA ILE A 199 -3.79 16.25 -11.75
C ILE A 199 -2.79 17.21 -12.41
N SER A 200 -1.66 17.51 -11.77
CA SER A 200 -0.58 18.34 -12.35
C SER A 200 0.09 17.65 -13.54
N GLU A 201 0.32 16.34 -13.49
CA GLU A 201 0.82 15.57 -14.64
C GLU A 201 -0.16 15.55 -15.80
N PHE A 202 -1.46 15.40 -15.53
CA PHE A 202 -2.50 15.39 -16.55
C PHE A 202 -2.68 16.76 -17.23
N SER A 203 -2.51 17.85 -16.47
CA SER A 203 -2.58 19.21 -17.01
C SER A 203 -1.34 19.62 -17.82
N GLN A 204 -0.19 18.95 -17.64
CA GLN A 204 0.99 19.14 -18.50
C GLN A 204 0.92 18.33 -19.79
N LEU A 205 0.25 17.17 -19.79
CA LEU A 205 0.02 16.35 -20.97
C LEU A 205 -1.07 16.90 -21.92
N SER A 206 -1.98 17.75 -21.44
CA SER A 206 -2.98 18.44 -22.26
C SER A 206 -2.52 19.80 -22.81
N ALA A 207 -1.24 20.15 -22.64
CA ALA A 207 -0.66 21.44 -23.02
C ALA A 207 0.57 21.29 -23.93
N LEU A 208 0.61 20.24 -24.75
CA LEU A 208 1.45 20.20 -25.94
C LEU A 208 0.55 20.35 -27.17
N PRO A 209 0.94 21.20 -28.15
CA PRO A 209 0.12 21.55 -29.31
C PRO A 209 -0.16 20.36 -30.23
#